data_AF-A0AAW7HZ70-F1
#
_entry.id   AF-A0AAW7HZ70-F1
#
_cell.length_a   1.000
_cell.length_b   1.000
_cell.length_c   1.000
_cell.angle_alpha   90.00
_cell.angle_beta   90.00
_cell.angle_gamma   90.00
#
_symmetry.space_group_name_H-M   'P 1'
#
loop_
_entity.id
_entity.type
_entity.pdbx_description
1 polymer ?
#
loop_
_entity_poly.entity_id
_entity_poly.type
_entity_poly.pdbx_seq_one_letter_code
_entity_poly.pdbx_strand_id
1 'polypeptide(L)'
;MKHTNILLLGITALTLLSGCERGATTLSVTGGDPVTYQCEQGKKVQVSYFALSDQSLNFVKLALPDGKDYTLPQTVSASGARYTDEHEAVWRNKGEEGFVEMRDKNGEWQSVYNDCKQQ
;
A
#
# COMPACT_ATOMS: atom_id res chain seq x y z
N MET A 1 -52.77 43.75 2.25
CA MET A 1 -52.60 42.31 1.95
C MET A 1 -51.89 42.12 0.60
N LYS A 2 -50.57 42.35 0.49
CA LYS A 2 -49.81 42.14 -0.78
C LYS A 2 -48.29 41.91 -0.57
N HIS A 3 -47.85 41.46 0.61
CA HIS A 3 -46.41 41.19 0.87
C HIS A 3 -46.12 39.76 1.35
N THR A 4 -47.17 38.96 1.65
CA THR A 4 -47.01 37.62 2.22
C THR A 4 -46.53 36.58 1.20
N ASN A 5 -46.72 36.82 -0.11
CA ASN A 5 -46.37 35.83 -1.15
C ASN A 5 -44.95 35.98 -1.73
N ILE A 6 -44.24 37.08 -1.47
CA ILE A 6 -42.88 37.27 -2.00
C ILE A 6 -41.82 36.65 -1.08
N LEU A 7 -42.11 36.53 0.22
CA LEU A 7 -41.17 35.96 1.18
C LEU A 7 -41.04 34.42 1.08
N LEU A 8 -42.10 33.72 0.62
CA LEU A 8 -42.08 32.26 0.48
C LEU A 8 -41.31 31.75 -0.75
N LEU A 9 -41.07 32.60 -1.76
CA LEU A 9 -40.33 32.23 -2.97
C LEU A 9 -38.81 32.35 -2.80
N GLY A 10 -38.33 33.13 -1.82
CA GLY A 10 -36.90 33.28 -1.56
C GLY A 10 -36.29 32.13 -0.75
N ILE A 11 -37.07 31.52 0.15
CA ILE A 11 -36.58 30.49 1.08
C ILE A 11 -36.43 29.12 0.39
N THR A 12 -37.25 28.83 -0.62
CA THR A 12 -37.20 27.58 -1.40
C THR A 12 -36.03 27.50 -2.39
N ALA A 13 -35.44 28.64 -2.77
CA ALA A 13 -34.26 28.66 -3.63
C ALA A 13 -32.95 28.33 -2.88
N LEU A 14 -32.91 28.54 -1.55
CA LEU A 14 -31.68 28.39 -0.76
C LEU A 14 -31.41 26.95 -0.30
N THR A 15 -32.40 26.06 -0.37
CA THR A 15 -32.26 24.65 0.04
C THR A 15 -31.69 23.74 -1.04
N LEU A 16 -31.64 24.19 -2.30
CA LEU A 16 -31.16 23.41 -3.45
C LEU A 16 -29.63 23.34 -3.57
N LEU A 17 -28.88 24.08 -2.76
CA LEU A 17 -27.41 24.03 -2.70
C LEU A 17 -26.88 23.01 -1.67
N SER A 18 -27.77 22.31 -0.95
CA SER A 18 -27.40 21.25 -0.01
C SER A 18 -27.20 19.90 -0.72
N GLY A 19 -26.54 19.92 -1.88
CA GLY A 19 -26.01 18.70 -2.46
C GLY A 19 -24.87 18.23 -1.58
N CYS A 20 -25.09 17.22 -0.74
CA CYS A 20 -23.97 16.42 -0.26
C CYS A 20 -23.33 15.80 -1.51
N GLU A 21 -22.29 16.44 -2.06
CA GLU A 21 -21.34 15.70 -2.89
C GLU A 21 -20.71 14.66 -1.97
N ARG A 22 -21.30 13.47 -1.91
CA ARG A 22 -20.63 12.28 -1.43
C ARG A 22 -19.61 11.86 -2.50
N GLY A 23 -18.71 12.78 -2.85
CA GLY A 23 -17.43 12.48 -3.46
C GLY A 23 -16.51 11.85 -2.42
N ALA A 24 -17.00 10.90 -1.64
CA ALA A 24 -16.12 9.94 -0.99
C ALA A 24 -15.76 8.96 -2.11
N THR A 25 -14.68 9.25 -2.84
CA THR A 25 -14.00 8.23 -3.64
C THR A 25 -13.73 7.06 -2.72
N THR A 26 -14.52 5.98 -2.83
CA THR A 26 -14.29 4.75 -2.09
C THR A 26 -12.90 4.24 -2.46
N LEU A 27 -11.98 4.25 -1.50
CA LEU A 27 -10.66 3.66 -1.69
C LEU A 27 -10.83 2.15 -1.84
N SER A 28 -10.30 1.62 -2.93
CA SER A 28 -10.19 0.18 -3.15
C SER A 28 -8.73 -0.23 -3.27
N VAL A 29 -8.45 -1.52 -3.04
CA VAL A 29 -7.12 -2.09 -3.22
C VAL A 29 -7.06 -2.74 -4.60
N THR A 30 -6.06 -2.39 -5.38
CA THR A 30 -5.67 -3.10 -6.59
C THR A 30 -4.41 -3.92 -6.31
N GLY A 31 -4.26 -5.07 -6.96
CA GLY A 31 -3.09 -5.92 -6.76
C GLY A 31 -3.19 -7.19 -7.61
N GLY A 32 -2.19 -8.06 -7.45
CA GLY A 32 -2.04 -9.26 -8.27
C GLY A 32 -1.65 -10.50 -7.49
N ASP A 33 -1.55 -11.60 -8.23
CA ASP A 33 -1.09 -12.88 -7.72
C ASP A 33 0.35 -12.77 -7.16
N PRO A 34 0.72 -13.63 -6.18
CA PRO A 34 2.06 -13.63 -5.63
C PRO A 34 3.14 -13.91 -6.68
N VAL A 35 4.19 -13.07 -6.69
CA VAL A 35 5.42 -13.30 -7.46
C VAL A 35 6.37 -14.13 -6.61
N THR A 36 6.87 -15.23 -7.14
CA THR A 36 7.86 -16.08 -6.46
C THR A 36 9.27 -15.62 -6.82
N TYR A 37 10.12 -15.43 -5.80
CA TYR A 37 11.54 -15.21 -5.98
C TYR A 37 12.34 -16.38 -5.39
N GLN A 38 13.26 -16.90 -6.18
CA GLN A 38 14.23 -17.91 -5.75
C GLN A 38 15.48 -17.19 -5.25
N CYS A 39 15.72 -17.30 -3.95
CA CYS A 39 16.91 -16.76 -3.29
C CYS A 39 18.02 -17.81 -3.21
N GLU A 40 19.17 -17.39 -2.69
CA GLU A 40 20.28 -18.27 -2.37
C GLU A 40 19.85 -19.49 -1.52
N GLN A 41 20.65 -20.55 -1.57
CA GLN A 41 20.44 -21.78 -0.79
C GLN A 41 19.08 -22.46 -1.03
N GLY A 42 18.44 -22.20 -2.18
CA GLY A 42 17.17 -22.83 -2.52
C GLY A 42 15.94 -22.22 -1.81
N LYS A 43 16.11 -21.14 -1.04
CA LYS A 43 15.00 -20.48 -0.33
C LYS A 43 14.08 -19.73 -1.28
N LYS A 44 12.79 -19.66 -0.96
CA LYS A 44 11.78 -18.98 -1.77
C LYS A 44 11.01 -17.98 -0.95
N VAL A 45 10.93 -16.75 -1.44
CA VAL A 45 10.05 -15.71 -0.88
C VAL A 45 8.94 -15.43 -1.88
N GLN A 46 7.75 -15.10 -1.39
CA GLN A 46 6.64 -14.69 -2.25
C GLN A 46 6.22 -13.27 -1.92
N VAL A 47 5.97 -12.48 -2.97
CA VAL A 47 5.61 -11.07 -2.83
C VAL A 47 4.38 -10.79 -3.68
N SER A 48 3.29 -10.39 -3.04
CA SER A 48 2.13 -9.82 -3.73
C SER A 48 2.20 -8.30 -3.63
N TYR A 49 2.12 -7.62 -4.78
CA TYR A 49 2.18 -6.16 -4.86
C TYR A 49 0.78 -5.57 -4.96
N PHE A 50 0.54 -4.50 -4.20
CA PHE A 50 -0.74 -3.83 -4.11
C PHE A 50 -0.59 -2.31 -4.18
N ALA A 51 -1.65 -1.64 -4.60
CA ALA A 51 -1.80 -0.19 -4.55
C ALA A 51 -3.21 0.19 -4.10
N LEU A 52 -3.36 1.37 -3.50
CA LEU A 52 -4.67 1.98 -3.34
C LEU A 52 -5.15 2.58 -4.67
N SER A 53 -6.46 2.61 -4.88
CA SER A 53 -7.09 3.10 -6.12
C SER A 53 -6.79 4.56 -6.44
N ASP A 54 -6.44 5.35 -5.43
CA ASP A 54 -6.02 6.75 -5.56
C ASP A 54 -4.49 6.92 -5.67
N GLN A 55 -3.74 5.80 -5.72
CA GLN A 55 -2.28 5.74 -5.82
C GLN A 55 -1.53 6.38 -4.64
N SER A 56 -2.22 6.66 -3.52
CA SER A 56 -1.61 7.28 -2.34
C SER A 56 -0.65 6.34 -1.59
N LEU A 57 -0.81 5.02 -1.77
CA LEU A 57 0.00 4.00 -1.11
C LEU A 57 0.21 2.80 -2.03
N ASN A 58 1.47 2.39 -2.16
CA ASN A 58 1.83 1.05 -2.61
C ASN A 58 2.31 0.24 -1.39
N PHE A 59 2.00 -1.05 -1.38
CA PHE A 59 2.42 -1.95 -0.31
C PHE A 59 2.55 -3.37 -0.83
N VAL A 60 3.21 -4.22 -0.05
CA VAL A 60 3.36 -5.64 -0.38
C VAL A 60 2.80 -6.52 0.73
N LYS A 61 2.40 -7.73 0.35
CA LYS A 61 2.37 -8.87 1.26
C LYS A 61 3.59 -9.74 0.97
N LEU A 62 4.54 -9.77 1.90
CA LEU A 62 5.76 -10.57 1.86
C LEU A 62 5.56 -11.83 2.68
N ALA A 63 5.59 -13.00 2.03
CA ALA A 63 5.53 -14.30 2.68
C ALA A 63 6.92 -14.94 2.72
N LEU A 64 7.41 -15.25 3.93
CA LEU A 64 8.72 -15.83 4.15
C LEU A 64 8.66 -17.38 4.28
N PRO A 65 9.78 -18.08 4.00
CA PRO A 65 9.89 -19.54 4.17
C PRO A 65 9.52 -20.10 5.55
N ASP A 66 9.61 -19.28 6.60
CA ASP A 66 9.27 -19.67 7.97
C ASP A 66 7.75 -19.64 8.24
N GLY A 67 6.95 -19.21 7.26
CA GLY A 67 5.50 -19.12 7.34
C GLY A 67 4.99 -17.80 7.91
N LYS A 68 5.87 -16.84 8.22
CA LYS A 68 5.46 -15.50 8.67
C LYS A 68 5.26 -14.57 7.48
N ASP A 69 4.11 -13.91 7.47
CA ASP A 69 3.74 -12.91 6.47
C ASP A 69 3.90 -11.49 7.05
N TYR A 70 4.35 -10.56 6.22
CA TYR A 70 4.44 -9.14 6.53
C TYR A 70 3.66 -8.32 5.51
N THR A 71 2.88 -7.34 5.97
CA THR A 71 2.29 -6.32 5.11
C THR A 71 3.07 -5.03 5.27
N LEU A 72 3.84 -4.66 4.24
CA LEU A 72 4.84 -3.60 4.33
C LEU A 72 4.51 -2.46 3.36
N PRO A 73 4.38 -1.21 3.82
CA PRO A 73 4.20 -0.07 2.94
C PRO A 73 5.49 0.24 2.18
N GLN A 74 5.37 0.79 0.98
CA GLN A 74 6.50 1.32 0.25
C GLN A 74 7.07 2.55 0.97
N THR A 75 8.39 2.61 1.11
CA THR A 75 9.13 3.73 1.69
C THR A 75 10.09 4.30 0.66
N VAL A 76 10.57 5.52 0.91
CA VAL A 76 11.54 6.19 0.03
C VAL A 76 12.85 5.38 -0.02
N SER A 77 13.40 5.23 -1.22
CA SER A 77 14.66 4.54 -1.50
C SER A 77 15.47 5.28 -2.56
N ALA A 78 16.81 5.16 -2.49
CA ALA A 78 17.69 5.76 -3.48
C ALA A 78 17.60 5.07 -4.85
N SER A 79 17.41 3.75 -4.87
CA SER A 79 17.25 2.95 -6.09
C SER A 79 16.36 1.76 -5.82
N GLY A 80 15.58 1.35 -6.83
CA GLY A 80 14.58 0.30 -6.68
C GLY A 80 13.44 0.72 -5.76
N ALA A 81 12.61 -0.25 -5.38
CA ALA A 81 11.57 -0.06 -4.38
C ALA A 81 12.00 -0.70 -3.05
N ARG A 82 11.59 -0.07 -1.95
CA ARG A 82 11.81 -0.54 -0.59
C ARG A 82 10.47 -0.58 0.12
N TYR A 83 10.17 -1.68 0.79
CA TYR A 83 8.95 -1.87 1.55
C TYR A 83 9.30 -2.26 2.97
N THR A 84 8.84 -1.47 3.94
CA THR A 84 9.05 -1.73 5.37
C THR A 84 8.15 -0.83 6.22
N ASP A 85 7.83 -1.27 7.42
CA ASP A 85 7.25 -0.46 8.50
C ASP A 85 8.32 0.03 9.51
N GLU A 86 9.61 -0.16 9.18
CA GLU A 86 10.80 0.10 10.03
C GLU A 86 10.88 -0.75 11.30
N HIS A 87 10.02 -1.77 11.45
CA HIS A 87 9.97 -2.56 12.68
C HIS A 87 10.78 -3.86 12.58
N GLU A 88 10.36 -4.79 11.73
CA GLU A 88 10.93 -6.15 11.74
C GLU A 88 11.49 -6.60 10.40
N ALA A 89 10.89 -6.19 9.29
CA ALA A 89 11.21 -6.72 7.96
C ALA A 89 11.36 -5.62 6.92
N VAL A 90 12.27 -5.83 5.98
CA VAL A 90 12.45 -5.01 4.78
C VAL A 90 12.45 -5.91 3.57
N TRP A 91 11.61 -5.60 2.58
CA TRP A 91 11.75 -6.11 1.22
C TRP A 91 12.32 -5.01 0.32
N ARG A 92 13.38 -5.30 -0.41
CA ARG A 92 13.92 -4.42 -1.44
C ARG A 92 13.97 -5.15 -2.76
N ASN A 93 13.52 -4.48 -3.82
CA ASN A 93 13.62 -5.03 -5.18
C ASN A 93 14.05 -3.97 -6.19
N LYS A 94 14.73 -4.43 -7.24
CA LYS A 94 15.13 -3.62 -8.40
C LYS A 94 15.04 -4.50 -9.65
N GLY A 95 14.07 -4.19 -10.51
CA GLY A 95 13.73 -5.10 -11.61
C GLY A 95 13.26 -6.44 -11.08
N GLU A 96 13.87 -7.51 -11.57
CA GLU A 96 13.54 -8.91 -11.23
C GLU A 96 14.35 -9.45 -10.04
N GLU A 97 15.19 -8.61 -9.43
CA GLU A 97 16.05 -8.98 -8.30
C GLU A 97 15.53 -8.36 -6.99
N GLY A 98 15.82 -9.01 -5.86
CA GLY A 98 15.55 -8.46 -4.55
C GLY A 98 16.23 -9.20 -3.40
N PHE A 99 15.98 -8.74 -2.19
CA PHE A 99 16.47 -9.34 -0.96
C PHE A 99 15.62 -8.92 0.25
N VAL A 100 15.71 -9.70 1.32
CA VAL A 100 15.03 -9.44 2.59
C VAL A 100 16.03 -9.18 3.69
N GLU A 101 15.81 -8.09 4.43
CA GLU A 101 16.49 -7.79 5.69
C GLU A 101 15.52 -7.98 6.85
N MET A 102 16.01 -8.52 7.96
CA MET A 102 15.26 -8.68 9.20
C MET A 102 16.00 -8.01 10.34
N ARG A 103 15.24 -7.47 11.29
CA ARG A 103 15.80 -6.86 12.49
C ARG A 103 16.19 -7.91 13.50
N ASP A 104 17.43 -7.87 13.97
CA ASP A 104 17.92 -8.78 15.00
C ASP A 104 17.51 -8.33 16.41
N LYS A 105 17.85 -9.13 17.42
CA LYS A 105 17.58 -8.85 18.83
C LYS A 105 18.23 -7.56 19.37
N ASN A 106 19.25 -7.04 18.68
CA ASN A 106 19.95 -5.81 19.05
C ASN A 106 19.38 -4.60 18.31
N GLY A 107 18.42 -4.79 17.40
CA GLY A 107 17.87 -3.72 16.56
C GLY A 107 18.65 -3.48 15.28
N GLU A 108 19.61 -4.33 14.93
CA GLU A 108 20.42 -4.19 13.72
C GLU A 108 19.78 -4.93 12.55
N TRP A 109 19.88 -4.35 11.35
CA TRP A 109 19.39 -5.00 10.14
C TRP A 109 20.35 -6.09 9.67
N GLN A 110 19.82 -7.27 9.39
CA GLN A 110 20.58 -8.42 8.88
C GLN A 110 19.92 -8.93 7.60
N SER A 111 20.71 -9.12 6.54
CA SER A 111 20.21 -9.78 5.34
C SER A 111 19.99 -11.27 5.60
N VAL A 112 18.77 -11.75 5.41
CA VAL A 112 18.39 -13.15 5.68
C VAL A 112 18.04 -13.94 4.43
N TYR A 113 17.68 -13.26 3.34
CA TYR A 113 17.44 -13.86 2.03
C TYR A 113 18.08 -12.96 0.96
N ASN A 114 19.25 -13.36 0.44
CA ASN A 114 19.97 -12.61 -0.60
C ASN A 114 19.79 -13.21 -1.99
N ASP A 115 20.19 -12.43 -2.99
CA ASP A 115 20.24 -12.80 -4.41
C ASP A 115 18.94 -13.43 -4.92
N CYS A 116 17.79 -12.90 -4.47
CA CYS A 116 16.49 -13.38 -4.86
C CYS A 116 16.17 -12.96 -6.29
N LYS A 117 15.87 -13.93 -7.15
CA LYS A 117 15.52 -13.71 -8.56
C LYS A 117 14.10 -14.18 -8.84
N GLN A 118 13.31 -13.32 -9.48
CA GLN A 118 11.98 -13.67 -9.93
C GLN A 118 12.02 -14.94 -10.80
N GLN A 119 11.02 -15.80 -10.63
CA GLN A 119 10.85 -17.05 -11.39
C GLN A 119 9.76 -16.92 -12.45
#